data_AF-A0A4U0XE76-F1
#
_entry.id   AF-A0A4U0XE76-F1
#
_cell.length_a   1.000
_cell.length_b   1.000
_cell.length_c   1.000
_cell.angle_alpha   90.00
_cell.angle_beta   90.00
_cell.angle_gamma   90.00
#
_symmetry.space_group_name_H-M   'P 1'
#
loop_
_entity.id
_entity.type
_entity.pdbx_description
1 polymer ?
#
loop_
_entity_poly.entity_id
_entity_poly.type
_entity_poly.pdbx_seq_one_letter_code
_entity_poly.pdbx_strand_id
1 'polypeptide(L)'
;MLATDGHNVHSIIRNPDQKSEIEGLGGKPIIQSIEEASVSELATTITKAQATTVIWSAGAGGGSPERTQAVDNEGAIKSMDATAQAGVKRYIIVSAVDVRDRENKPEPEWYNHVDRQRSEKVWSAIGVYMRAKLAADRSLVTENGRRELEYTIVRPGGLSDDAGKGKVAAGKVHLDAMISRGDVASIVVECLKNDSTKGLAVDFVGGDTPIADAVAEVAKGRVDTFAGRY
;
A
#
# COMPACT_ATOMS: atom_id res chain seq x y z
N MET A 1 -5.88 -15.79 -3.43
CA MET A 1 -4.90 -15.58 -2.32
C MET A 1 -3.54 -15.99 -2.85
N LEU A 2 -2.48 -15.18 -2.74
CA LEU A 2 -1.25 -15.35 -3.55
C LEU A 2 -0.68 -16.78 -3.59
N ALA A 3 -0.43 -17.41 -2.44
CA ALA A 3 0.11 -18.77 -2.39
C ALA A 3 -0.87 -19.81 -2.96
N THR A 4 -2.16 -19.67 -2.64
CA THR A 4 -3.23 -20.54 -3.16
C THR A 4 -3.40 -20.41 -4.68
N ASP A 5 -3.13 -19.23 -5.23
CA ASP A 5 -3.15 -18.94 -6.67
C ASP A 5 -1.86 -19.42 -7.38
N GLY A 6 -0.95 -20.10 -6.66
CA GLY A 6 0.27 -20.70 -7.20
C GLY A 6 1.50 -19.77 -7.24
N HIS A 7 1.42 -18.57 -6.65
CA HIS A 7 2.58 -17.67 -6.58
C HIS A 7 3.61 -18.16 -5.55
N ASN A 8 4.89 -18.03 -5.90
CA ASN A 8 6.00 -18.21 -4.95
C ASN A 8 6.14 -16.96 -4.07
N VAL A 9 5.51 -16.95 -2.91
CA VAL A 9 5.52 -15.80 -1.99
C VAL A 9 6.72 -15.88 -1.06
N HIS A 10 7.61 -14.89 -1.12
CA HIS A 10 8.64 -14.69 -0.11
C HIS A 10 8.23 -13.55 0.82
N SER A 11 8.26 -13.78 2.13
CA SER A 11 7.82 -12.78 3.12
C SER A 11 8.99 -12.36 4.00
N ILE A 12 9.33 -11.07 3.97
CA ILE A 12 10.36 -10.51 4.85
C ILE A 12 9.75 -10.32 6.24
N ILE A 13 10.34 -10.97 7.23
CA ILE A 13 9.98 -10.89 8.64
C ILE A 13 11.19 -10.48 9.46
N ARG A 14 10.98 -9.70 10.51
CA ARG A 14 12.06 -9.36 11.45
C ARG A 14 12.17 -10.34 12.61
N ASN A 15 11.05 -10.93 13.02
CA ASN A 15 11.00 -11.85 14.16
C ASN A 15 11.01 -13.30 13.64
N PRO A 16 12.07 -14.11 13.93
CA PRO A 16 12.12 -15.52 13.57
C PRO A 16 10.92 -16.36 14.03
N ASP A 17 10.24 -15.96 15.10
CA ASP A 17 9.07 -16.69 15.62
C ASP A 17 7.88 -16.68 14.67
N GLN A 18 7.85 -15.75 13.69
CA GLN A 18 6.79 -15.64 12.70
C GLN A 18 6.93 -16.66 11.55
N LYS A 19 8.03 -17.43 11.49
CA LYS A 19 8.30 -18.36 10.38
C LYS A 19 7.20 -19.38 10.15
N SER A 20 6.77 -20.05 11.22
CA SER A 20 5.80 -21.15 11.14
C SER A 20 4.43 -20.68 10.61
N GLU A 21 4.02 -19.47 10.98
CA GLU A 21 2.80 -18.84 10.46
C GLU A 21 2.90 -18.58 8.95
N ILE A 22 4.02 -18.00 8.50
CA ILE A 22 4.25 -17.74 7.06
C ILE A 22 4.31 -19.04 6.27
N GLU A 23 5.01 -20.07 6.76
CA GLU A 23 5.10 -21.38 6.13
C GLU A 23 3.72 -22.07 6.07
N GLY A 24 2.92 -21.97 7.13
CA GLY A 24 1.55 -22.49 7.18
C GLY A 24 0.61 -21.83 6.17
N LEU A 25 0.88 -20.57 5.79
CA LEU A 25 0.18 -19.86 4.72
C LEU A 25 0.72 -20.17 3.31
N GLY A 26 1.73 -21.04 3.19
CA GLY A 26 2.39 -21.38 1.93
C GLY A 26 3.46 -20.37 1.47
N GLY A 27 3.86 -19.45 2.35
CA GLY A 27 4.93 -18.49 2.09
C GLY A 27 6.32 -19.02 2.46
N LYS A 28 7.35 -18.32 1.99
CA LYS A 28 8.77 -18.59 2.25
C LYS A 28 9.34 -17.44 3.10
N PRO A 29 9.52 -17.61 4.42
CA PRO A 29 9.98 -16.53 5.28
C PRO A 29 11.45 -16.20 5.01
N ILE A 30 11.78 -14.91 5.00
CA ILE A 30 13.13 -14.36 4.93
C ILE A 30 13.32 -13.50 6.18
N ILE A 31 14.27 -13.87 7.05
CA ILE A 31 14.57 -13.05 8.24
C ILE A 31 15.44 -11.87 7.81
N GLN A 32 14.87 -10.67 7.82
CA GLN A 32 15.60 -9.44 7.55
C GLN A 32 14.86 -8.24 8.16
N SER A 33 15.60 -7.31 8.76
CA SER A 33 15.05 -6.07 9.27
C SER A 33 14.95 -5.03 8.15
N ILE A 34 13.74 -4.57 7.83
CA ILE A 34 13.53 -3.45 6.90
C ILE A 34 13.99 -2.11 7.48
N GLU A 35 14.08 -2.00 8.81
CA GLU A 35 14.56 -0.79 9.51
C GLU A 35 16.08 -0.67 9.31
N GLU A 36 16.82 -1.77 9.48
CA GLU A 36 18.29 -1.78 9.47
C GLU A 36 18.89 -2.04 8.08
N ALA A 37 18.24 -2.84 7.24
CA ALA A 37 18.80 -3.20 5.94
C ALA A 37 18.95 -1.99 5.02
N SER A 38 20.09 -1.92 4.34
CA SER A 38 20.36 -0.98 3.27
C SER A 38 19.59 -1.34 2.00
N VAL A 39 19.52 -0.39 1.06
CA VAL A 39 18.93 -0.60 -0.27
C VAL A 39 19.59 -1.79 -0.99
N SER A 40 20.92 -1.91 -0.91
CA SER A 40 21.68 -2.98 -1.58
C SER A 40 21.39 -4.37 -1.01
N GLU A 41 21.21 -4.46 0.32
CA GLU A 41 20.86 -5.72 0.99
C GLU A 41 19.42 -6.16 0.68
N LEU A 42 18.49 -5.22 0.59
CA LEU A 42 17.12 -5.49 0.14
C LEU A 42 17.10 -5.89 -1.34
N ALA A 43 17.86 -5.20 -2.20
CA ALA A 43 17.95 -5.54 -3.63
C ALA A 43 18.54 -6.95 -3.83
N THR A 44 19.59 -7.30 -3.08
CA THR A 44 20.16 -8.65 -3.08
C THR A 44 19.12 -9.70 -2.67
N THR A 45 18.28 -9.38 -1.70
CA THR A 45 17.19 -10.27 -1.24
C THR A 45 16.15 -10.47 -2.32
N ILE A 46 15.71 -9.39 -2.99
CA ILE A 46 14.77 -9.42 -4.11
C ILE A 46 15.31 -10.29 -5.25
N THR A 47 16.59 -10.10 -5.63
CA THR A 47 17.25 -10.88 -6.70
C THR A 47 17.39 -12.35 -6.32
N LYS A 48 17.82 -12.67 -5.09
CA LYS A 48 17.94 -14.06 -4.61
C LYS A 48 16.60 -14.77 -4.54
N ALA A 49 15.54 -14.06 -4.18
CA ALA A 49 14.17 -14.56 -4.19
C ALA A 49 13.59 -14.73 -5.62
N GLN A 50 14.32 -14.26 -6.65
CA GLN A 50 13.88 -14.23 -8.05
C GLN A 50 12.50 -13.56 -8.20
N ALA A 51 12.26 -12.51 -7.40
CA ALA A 51 10.96 -11.87 -7.35
C ALA A 51 10.67 -11.11 -8.65
N THR A 52 9.46 -11.24 -9.18
CA THR A 52 8.97 -10.47 -10.33
C THR A 52 8.11 -9.28 -9.90
N THR A 53 7.76 -9.20 -8.62
CA THR A 53 6.94 -8.15 -8.04
C THR A 53 7.29 -7.97 -6.57
N VAL A 54 7.31 -6.71 -6.11
CA VAL A 54 7.41 -6.38 -4.69
C VAL A 54 6.10 -5.77 -4.21
N ILE A 55 5.60 -6.28 -3.09
CA ILE A 55 4.41 -5.76 -2.40
C ILE A 55 4.85 -5.20 -1.05
N TRP A 56 4.72 -3.89 -0.87
CA TRP A 56 4.92 -3.24 0.42
C TRP A 56 3.62 -3.20 1.21
N SER A 57 3.50 -4.09 2.19
CA SER A 57 2.40 -4.13 3.16
C SER A 57 2.89 -3.95 4.61
N ALA A 58 4.14 -3.51 4.80
CA ALA A 58 4.70 -3.27 6.11
C ALA A 58 4.26 -1.90 6.68
N GLY A 59 4.18 -1.82 8.00
CA GLY A 59 3.90 -0.60 8.75
C GLY A 59 4.35 -0.75 10.21
N ALA A 60 4.59 0.36 10.90
CA ALA A 60 5.11 0.33 12.27
C ALA A 60 4.11 -0.24 13.30
N GLY A 61 2.82 -0.33 12.94
CA GLY A 61 1.77 -0.96 13.74
C GLY A 61 1.38 -0.17 15.00
N GLY A 62 1.32 1.16 14.91
CA GLY A 62 1.10 2.00 16.09
C GLY A 62 2.34 2.12 16.99
N GLY A 63 3.52 1.88 16.42
CA GLY A 63 4.80 2.13 17.08
C GLY A 63 5.06 3.62 17.36
N SER A 64 6.24 3.93 17.89
CA SER A 64 6.61 5.32 18.18
C SER A 64 6.68 6.18 16.91
N PRO A 65 6.68 7.52 17.02
CA PRO A 65 6.94 8.41 15.88
C PRO A 65 8.20 8.06 15.10
N GLU A 66 9.27 7.66 15.80
CA GLU A 66 10.54 7.26 15.20
C GLU A 66 10.39 5.96 14.41
N ARG A 67 9.67 4.97 14.94
CA ARG A 67 9.40 3.73 14.20
C ARG A 67 8.46 3.95 13.01
N THR A 68 7.51 4.87 13.15
CA THR A 68 6.64 5.29 12.03
C THR A 68 7.47 5.92 10.92
N GLN A 69 8.43 6.79 11.26
CA GLN A 69 9.37 7.35 10.32
C GLN A 69 10.27 6.28 9.68
N ALA A 70 10.87 5.40 10.49
CA ALA A 70 11.78 4.35 10.01
C ALA A 70 11.10 3.32 9.10
N VAL A 71 9.84 2.97 9.38
CA VAL A 71 9.10 1.93 8.64
C VAL A 71 8.23 2.54 7.55
N ASP A 72 7.25 3.36 7.92
CA ASP A 72 6.20 3.84 7.00
C ASP A 72 6.71 4.88 5.99
N ASN A 73 7.85 5.51 6.25
CA ASN A 73 8.53 6.43 5.33
C ASN A 73 9.84 5.83 4.77
N GLU A 74 10.89 5.75 5.59
CA GLU A 74 12.24 5.39 5.11
C GLU A 74 12.30 3.95 4.59
N GLY A 75 11.70 3.00 5.31
CA GLY A 75 11.60 1.60 4.89
C GLY A 75 10.88 1.47 3.55
N ALA A 76 9.75 2.17 3.38
CA ALA A 76 9.00 2.17 2.14
C ALA A 76 9.84 2.70 0.97
N ILE A 77 10.50 3.86 1.13
CA ILE A 77 11.38 4.45 0.11
C ILE A 77 12.56 3.53 -0.22
N LYS A 78 13.23 2.97 0.80
CA LYS A 78 14.33 1.99 0.59
C LYS A 78 13.86 0.79 -0.23
N SER A 79 12.65 0.30 0.01
CA SER A 79 12.11 -0.83 -0.74
C SER A 79 11.82 -0.49 -2.20
N MET A 80 11.37 0.74 -2.51
CA MET A 80 11.19 1.22 -3.88
C MET A 80 12.54 1.27 -4.61
N ASP A 81 13.55 1.85 -3.97
CA ASP A 81 14.90 1.95 -4.51
C ASP A 81 15.53 0.55 -4.69
N ALA A 82 15.32 -0.35 -3.75
CA ALA A 82 15.81 -1.73 -3.82
C ALA A 82 15.14 -2.53 -4.94
N THR A 83 13.84 -2.31 -5.15
CA THR A 83 13.07 -2.92 -6.23
C THR A 83 13.62 -2.50 -7.59
N ALA A 84 13.85 -1.20 -7.78
CA ALA A 84 14.45 -0.66 -8.99
C ALA A 84 15.89 -1.17 -9.19
N GLN A 85 16.71 -1.17 -8.14
CA GLN A 85 18.09 -1.66 -8.19
C GLN A 85 18.16 -3.17 -8.52
N ALA A 86 17.18 -3.96 -8.09
CA ALA A 86 17.07 -5.38 -8.43
C ALA A 86 16.57 -5.62 -9.87
N GLY A 87 16.23 -4.57 -10.63
CA GLY A 87 15.67 -4.67 -11.98
C GLY A 87 14.21 -5.12 -12.02
N VAL A 88 13.51 -5.11 -10.87
CA VAL A 88 12.08 -5.45 -10.79
C VAL A 88 11.27 -4.19 -11.04
N LYS A 89 10.23 -4.30 -11.87
CA LYS A 89 9.41 -3.15 -12.27
C LYS A 89 8.08 -3.07 -11.51
N ARG A 90 7.38 -4.19 -11.32
CA ARG A 90 6.08 -4.20 -10.65
C ARG A 90 6.24 -3.97 -9.15
N TYR A 91 5.62 -2.91 -8.64
CA TYR A 91 5.65 -2.53 -7.23
C TYR A 91 4.24 -2.16 -6.76
N ILE A 92 3.74 -2.75 -5.68
CA ILE A 92 2.43 -2.39 -5.12
C ILE A 92 2.65 -1.99 -3.67
N ILE A 93 2.11 -0.84 -3.26
CA ILE A 93 2.22 -0.36 -1.88
C ILE A 93 0.85 -0.16 -1.26
N VAL A 94 0.69 -0.62 -0.02
CA VAL A 94 -0.47 -0.33 0.82
C VAL A 94 -0.19 0.93 1.64
N SER A 95 -0.90 2.00 1.28
CA SER A 95 -0.89 3.28 1.98
C SER A 95 -2.19 3.43 2.78
N ALA A 96 -2.84 4.61 2.74
CA ALA A 96 -4.11 4.89 3.38
C ALA A 96 -4.90 5.98 2.63
N VAL A 97 -6.22 5.94 2.77
CA VAL A 97 -7.12 7.01 2.30
C VAL A 97 -6.78 8.33 2.99
N ASP A 98 -7.05 9.45 2.32
CA ASP A 98 -6.83 10.81 2.84
C ASP A 98 -5.37 11.18 3.18
N VAL A 99 -4.39 10.32 2.84
CA VAL A 99 -2.97 10.69 2.79
C VAL A 99 -2.79 11.72 1.68
N ARG A 100 -2.61 13.00 2.04
CA ARG A 100 -2.52 14.14 1.12
C ARG A 100 -1.80 15.33 1.75
N ASP A 101 -1.30 16.24 0.93
CA ASP A 101 -0.79 17.54 1.35
C ASP A 101 -1.95 18.46 1.74
N ARG A 102 -2.26 18.53 3.04
CA ARG A 102 -3.37 19.36 3.56
C ARG A 102 -3.05 20.86 3.59
N GLU A 103 -1.77 21.21 3.52
CA GLU A 103 -1.30 22.59 3.69
C GLU A 103 -1.25 23.32 2.34
N ASN A 104 -0.82 22.62 1.28
CA ASN A 104 -0.49 23.25 0.00
C ASN A 104 -1.41 22.83 -1.15
N LYS A 105 -2.34 21.90 -0.93
CA LYS A 105 -3.23 21.36 -1.97
C LYS A 105 -4.70 21.46 -1.54
N PRO A 106 -5.63 21.55 -2.52
CA PRO A 106 -7.05 21.61 -2.21
C PRO A 106 -7.52 20.34 -1.50
N GLU A 107 -8.70 20.42 -0.88
CA GLU A 107 -9.43 19.25 -0.37
C GLU A 107 -10.12 18.48 -1.51
N PRO A 108 -10.23 17.14 -1.44
CA PRO A 108 -10.93 16.34 -2.45
C PRO A 108 -12.31 16.89 -2.78
N GLU A 109 -12.62 17.10 -4.07
CA GLU A 109 -13.88 17.76 -4.43
C GLU A 109 -15.12 16.93 -4.10
N TRP A 110 -14.95 15.61 -3.92
CA TRP A 110 -15.99 14.68 -3.53
C TRP A 110 -16.20 14.59 -2.01
N TYR A 111 -15.38 15.27 -1.19
CA TYR A 111 -15.56 15.26 0.26
C TYR A 111 -16.76 16.12 0.67
N ASN A 112 -17.65 15.53 1.46
CA ASN A 112 -18.77 16.20 2.11
C ASN A 112 -18.39 16.69 3.52
N HIS A 113 -19.35 17.23 4.28
CA HIS A 113 -19.08 17.73 5.62
C HIS A 113 -18.65 16.63 6.61
N VAL A 114 -19.20 15.42 6.48
CA VAL A 114 -18.84 14.26 7.31
C VAL A 114 -17.41 13.82 7.03
N ASP A 115 -17.00 13.80 5.75
CA ASP A 115 -15.62 13.47 5.35
C ASP A 115 -14.63 14.46 5.95
N ARG A 116 -14.94 15.76 5.92
CA ARG A 116 -14.07 16.80 6.50
C ARG A 116 -13.90 16.62 8.01
N GLN A 117 -14.98 16.35 8.74
CA GLN A 117 -14.90 16.07 10.17
C GLN A 117 -14.06 14.83 10.47
N ARG A 118 -14.22 13.77 9.67
CA ARG A 118 -13.44 12.54 9.84
C ARG A 118 -11.98 12.73 9.48
N SER A 119 -11.69 13.44 8.39
CA SER A 119 -10.34 13.84 7.97
C SER A 119 -9.65 14.61 9.10
N GLU A 120 -10.29 15.64 9.65
CA GLU A 120 -9.74 16.40 10.78
C GLU A 120 -9.45 15.49 11.98
N LYS A 121 -10.43 14.72 12.42
CA LYS A 121 -10.28 13.80 13.57
C LYS A 121 -9.13 12.81 13.38
N VAL A 122 -9.01 12.19 12.22
CA VAL A 122 -7.96 11.20 11.93
C VAL A 122 -6.59 11.87 11.87
N TRP A 123 -6.47 13.00 11.18
CA TRP A 123 -5.20 13.72 11.10
C TRP A 123 -4.75 14.30 12.44
N SER A 124 -5.67 14.74 13.30
CA SER A 124 -5.32 15.14 14.67
C SER A 124 -4.82 13.94 15.48
N ALA A 125 -5.41 12.75 15.30
CA ALA A 125 -5.08 11.56 16.08
C ALA A 125 -3.78 10.88 15.63
N ILE A 126 -3.55 10.76 14.32
CA ILE A 126 -2.45 9.99 13.73
C ILE A 126 -1.66 10.77 12.67
N GLY A 127 -1.58 12.09 12.79
CA GLY A 127 -0.93 12.96 11.79
C GLY A 127 0.54 12.63 11.51
N VAL A 128 1.28 12.06 12.46
CA VAL A 128 2.66 11.58 12.22
C VAL A 128 2.68 10.46 11.19
N TYR A 129 1.77 9.49 11.32
CA TYR A 129 1.61 8.40 10.36
C TYR A 129 1.16 8.90 8.99
N MET A 130 0.19 9.82 8.95
CA MET A 130 -0.30 10.39 7.68
C MET A 130 0.82 11.13 6.93
N ARG A 131 1.66 11.88 7.64
CA ARG A 131 2.84 12.56 7.05
C ARG A 131 3.90 11.58 6.57
N ALA A 132 4.17 10.51 7.32
CA ALA A 132 5.12 9.48 6.92
C ALA A 132 4.68 8.77 5.62
N LYS A 133 3.41 8.33 5.55
CA LYS A 133 2.83 7.75 4.34
C LYS A 133 2.84 8.74 3.17
N LEU A 134 2.50 10.01 3.43
CA LEU A 134 2.52 11.05 2.40
C LEU A 134 3.92 11.24 1.82
N ALA A 135 4.96 11.23 2.66
CA ALA A 135 6.34 11.35 2.19
C ALA A 135 6.74 10.17 1.29
N ALA A 136 6.39 8.93 1.69
CA ALA A 136 6.66 7.74 0.90
C ALA A 136 5.89 7.75 -0.45
N ASP A 137 4.59 7.99 -0.42
CA ASP A 137 3.75 8.01 -1.62
C ASP A 137 4.16 9.14 -2.56
N ARG A 138 4.46 10.32 -2.02
CA ARG A 138 4.97 11.46 -2.81
C ARG A 138 6.30 11.10 -3.46
N SER A 139 7.26 10.54 -2.72
CA SER A 139 8.54 10.11 -3.28
C SER A 139 8.34 9.08 -4.39
N LEU A 140 7.45 8.09 -4.19
CA LEU A 140 7.13 7.09 -5.21
C LEU A 140 6.68 7.75 -6.51
N VAL A 141 5.76 8.72 -6.43
CA VAL A 141 5.19 9.36 -7.63
C VAL A 141 6.13 10.38 -8.26
N THR A 142 6.69 11.31 -7.49
CA THR A 142 7.47 12.44 -8.02
C THR A 142 8.87 12.04 -8.46
N GLU A 143 9.47 11.04 -7.82
CA GLU A 143 10.79 10.54 -8.19
C GLU A 143 10.71 9.27 -9.05
N ASN A 144 9.52 8.80 -9.46
CA ASN A 144 9.42 7.55 -10.22
C ASN A 144 10.24 7.58 -11.52
N GLY A 145 10.50 8.76 -12.10
CA GLY A 145 11.33 8.87 -13.31
C GLY A 145 12.72 8.23 -13.18
N ARG A 146 13.31 8.20 -11.96
CA ARG A 146 14.61 7.54 -11.73
C ARG A 146 14.50 6.05 -11.41
N ARG A 147 13.33 5.59 -10.95
CA ARG A 147 13.09 4.19 -10.53
C ARG A 147 12.43 3.37 -11.62
N GLU A 148 11.64 4.04 -12.47
CA GLU A 148 10.83 3.47 -13.54
C GLU A 148 9.96 2.31 -13.06
N LEU A 149 9.35 2.43 -11.87
CA LEU A 149 8.48 1.39 -11.32
C LEU A 149 7.11 1.44 -11.98
N GLU A 150 6.59 0.27 -12.31
CA GLU A 150 5.20 0.04 -12.67
C GLU A 150 4.37 -0.05 -11.38
N TYR A 151 4.22 1.08 -10.68
CA TYR A 151 3.66 1.08 -9.33
C TYR A 151 2.11 1.03 -9.31
N THR A 152 1.53 0.58 -8.21
CA THR A 152 0.14 0.87 -7.83
C THR A 152 0.08 1.20 -6.34
N ILE A 153 -0.57 2.31 -5.95
CA ILE A 153 -0.76 2.70 -4.56
C ILE A 153 -2.19 2.35 -4.16
N VAL A 154 -2.34 1.36 -3.28
CA VAL A 154 -3.64 0.94 -2.71
C VAL A 154 -3.86 1.72 -1.42
N ARG A 155 -4.90 2.55 -1.36
CA ARG A 155 -5.17 3.48 -0.24
C ARG A 155 -6.45 3.08 0.50
N PRO A 156 -6.39 2.07 1.38
CA PRO A 156 -7.57 1.61 2.11
C PRO A 156 -8.09 2.64 3.11
N GLY A 157 -9.39 2.57 3.39
CA GLY A 157 -10.06 3.21 4.51
C GLY A 157 -9.71 2.60 5.87
N GLY A 158 -10.54 2.88 6.87
CA GLY A 158 -10.37 2.30 8.21
C GLY A 158 -10.45 0.77 8.16
N LEU A 159 -9.47 0.09 8.76
CA LEU A 159 -9.31 -1.36 8.67
C LEU A 159 -10.11 -2.10 9.76
N SER A 160 -10.77 -3.19 9.39
CA SER A 160 -11.36 -4.16 10.34
C SER A 160 -10.78 -5.56 10.18
N ASP A 161 -10.93 -6.37 11.23
CA ASP A 161 -10.56 -7.80 11.25
C ASP A 161 -11.76 -8.72 10.94
N ASP A 162 -12.87 -8.14 10.47
CA ASP A 162 -14.03 -8.91 10.03
C ASP A 162 -13.67 -9.74 8.78
N ALA A 163 -14.48 -10.77 8.52
CA ALA A 163 -14.36 -11.53 7.28
C ALA A 163 -14.54 -10.63 6.04
N GLY A 164 -13.76 -10.91 5.00
CA GLY A 164 -13.88 -10.23 3.71
C GLY A 164 -15.26 -10.42 3.09
N LYS A 165 -15.81 -9.33 2.56
CA LYS A 165 -17.12 -9.30 1.90
C LYS A 165 -17.02 -9.50 0.39
N GLY A 166 -15.82 -9.41 -0.18
CA GLY A 166 -15.58 -9.48 -1.63
C GLY A 166 -16.10 -8.27 -2.40
N LYS A 167 -16.51 -7.20 -1.69
CA LYS A 167 -17.14 -6.00 -2.25
C LYS A 167 -16.63 -4.73 -1.58
N VAL A 168 -16.45 -3.69 -2.38
CA VAL A 168 -15.82 -2.41 -2.01
C VAL A 168 -16.42 -1.25 -2.79
N ALA A 169 -16.11 -0.04 -2.37
CA ALA A 169 -16.17 1.15 -3.21
C ALA A 169 -14.73 1.62 -3.50
N ALA A 170 -14.48 2.12 -4.71
CA ALA A 170 -13.13 2.50 -5.16
C ALA A 170 -13.10 3.86 -5.86
N GLY A 171 -11.97 4.56 -5.79
CA GLY A 171 -11.78 5.86 -6.44
C GLY A 171 -12.27 7.03 -5.58
N LYS A 172 -13.18 7.85 -6.09
CA LYS A 172 -13.69 9.04 -5.39
C LYS A 172 -14.68 8.66 -4.28
N VAL A 173 -14.17 8.07 -3.20
CA VAL A 173 -14.94 7.49 -2.10
C VAL A 173 -15.15 8.47 -0.93
N HIS A 174 -16.19 8.23 -0.15
CA HIS A 174 -16.38 8.84 1.17
C HIS A 174 -15.58 8.10 2.24
N LEU A 175 -15.29 8.79 3.35
CA LEU A 175 -14.41 8.29 4.40
C LEU A 175 -15.14 7.48 5.48
N ASP A 176 -16.46 7.32 5.38
CA ASP A 176 -17.30 6.78 6.45
C ASP A 176 -17.26 5.25 6.60
N ALA A 177 -16.93 4.52 5.54
CA ALA A 177 -16.90 3.06 5.54
C ALA A 177 -15.55 2.45 5.97
N MET A 178 -15.64 1.35 6.73
CA MET A 178 -14.50 0.48 7.07
C MET A 178 -14.32 -0.59 5.98
N ILE A 179 -13.11 -1.12 5.83
CA ILE A 179 -12.79 -2.23 4.92
C ILE A 179 -12.04 -3.32 5.69
N SER A 180 -12.34 -4.59 5.40
CA SER A 180 -11.65 -5.70 6.04
C SER A 180 -10.22 -5.84 5.51
N ARG A 181 -9.29 -6.33 6.35
CA ARG A 181 -7.93 -6.67 5.89
C ARG A 181 -7.93 -7.73 4.80
N GLY A 182 -8.90 -8.66 4.82
CA GLY A 182 -9.07 -9.67 3.78
C GLY A 182 -9.47 -9.10 2.42
N ASP A 183 -10.34 -8.09 2.39
CA ASP A 183 -10.71 -7.39 1.15
C ASP A 183 -9.55 -6.54 0.62
N VAL A 184 -8.76 -5.90 1.50
CA VAL A 184 -7.53 -5.19 1.10
C VAL A 184 -6.52 -6.15 0.46
N ALA A 185 -6.30 -7.32 1.04
CA ALA A 185 -5.44 -8.34 0.44
C ALA A 185 -5.97 -8.79 -0.94
N SER A 186 -7.29 -8.92 -1.08
CA SER A 186 -7.93 -9.28 -2.35
C SER A 186 -7.79 -8.17 -3.40
N ILE A 187 -7.90 -6.90 -3.01
CA ILE A 187 -7.63 -5.74 -3.89
C ILE A 187 -6.19 -5.77 -4.39
N VAL A 188 -5.21 -6.00 -3.50
CA VAL A 188 -3.79 -6.07 -3.89
C VAL A 188 -3.55 -7.17 -4.92
N VAL A 189 -4.15 -8.35 -4.73
CA VAL A 189 -4.10 -9.45 -5.70
C VAL A 189 -4.78 -9.08 -7.02
N GLU A 190 -5.89 -8.36 -6.98
CA GLU A 190 -6.58 -7.93 -8.19
C GLU A 190 -5.77 -6.87 -8.97
N CYS A 191 -5.16 -5.90 -8.27
CA CYS A 191 -4.22 -4.96 -8.87
C CYS A 191 -3.00 -5.67 -9.48
N LEU A 192 -2.51 -6.75 -8.85
CA LEU A 192 -1.42 -7.54 -9.41
C LEU A 192 -1.78 -8.17 -10.76
N LYS A 193 -3.03 -8.60 -10.94
CA LYS A 193 -3.55 -9.23 -12.17
C LYS A 193 -3.92 -8.22 -13.26
N ASN A 194 -4.09 -6.94 -12.89
CA ASN A 194 -4.58 -5.90 -13.80
C ASN A 194 -3.52 -4.83 -14.07
N ASP A 195 -2.80 -4.96 -15.18
CA ASP A 195 -1.78 -4.01 -15.64
C ASP A 195 -2.30 -2.58 -15.87
N SER A 196 -3.61 -2.42 -16.09
CA SER A 196 -4.21 -1.09 -16.25
C SER A 196 -4.21 -0.29 -14.93
N THR A 197 -3.88 -0.92 -13.80
CA THR A 197 -3.68 -0.26 -12.49
C THR A 197 -2.28 0.35 -12.31
N LYS A 198 -1.36 0.10 -13.25
CA LYS A 198 -0.01 0.68 -13.22
C LYS A 198 -0.08 2.21 -13.29
N GLY A 199 0.73 2.87 -12.47
CA GLY A 199 0.78 4.33 -12.32
C GLY A 199 -0.50 4.96 -11.74
N LEU A 200 -1.28 4.21 -10.94
CA LEU A 200 -2.44 4.75 -10.23
C LEU A 200 -2.25 4.71 -8.72
N ALA A 201 -2.79 5.72 -8.04
CA ALA A 201 -3.11 5.69 -6.63
C ALA A 201 -4.63 5.73 -6.43
N VAL A 202 -5.19 4.73 -5.75
CA VAL A 202 -6.65 4.55 -5.67
C VAL A 202 -7.09 4.30 -4.24
N ASP A 203 -8.13 5.03 -3.82
CA ASP A 203 -8.76 4.87 -2.52
C ASP A 203 -9.77 3.72 -2.55
N PHE A 204 -9.81 2.91 -1.49
CA PHE A 204 -10.73 1.78 -1.34
C PHE A 204 -11.37 1.77 0.04
N VAL A 205 -12.70 1.66 0.10
CA VAL A 205 -13.46 1.52 1.35
C VAL A 205 -14.49 0.40 1.22
N GLY A 206 -15.15 0.03 2.33
CA GLY A 206 -16.26 -0.92 2.26
C GLY A 206 -17.39 -0.39 1.36
N GLY A 207 -17.99 -1.27 0.57
CA GLY A 207 -19.04 -0.92 -0.38
C GLY A 207 -19.68 -2.15 -1.00
N ASP A 208 -20.40 -1.96 -2.10
CA ASP A 208 -21.28 -2.97 -2.68
C ASP A 208 -20.83 -3.54 -4.04
N THR A 209 -19.79 -2.97 -4.64
CA THR A 209 -19.25 -3.39 -5.94
C THR A 209 -18.25 -4.53 -5.76
N PRO A 210 -18.35 -5.66 -6.50
CA PRO A 210 -17.34 -6.72 -6.44
C PRO A 210 -15.93 -6.18 -6.66
N ILE A 211 -14.94 -6.70 -5.93
CA ILE A 211 -13.56 -6.18 -5.97
C ILE A 211 -12.99 -6.13 -7.40
N ALA A 212 -13.18 -7.20 -8.18
CA ALA A 212 -12.73 -7.26 -9.58
C ALA A 212 -13.32 -6.15 -10.44
N ASP A 213 -14.62 -5.91 -10.30
CA ASP A 213 -15.34 -4.87 -11.04
C ASP A 213 -14.87 -3.47 -10.60
N ALA A 214 -14.76 -3.23 -9.29
CA ALA A 214 -14.30 -1.95 -8.75
C ALA A 214 -12.88 -1.60 -9.21
N VAL A 215 -11.96 -2.58 -9.21
CA VAL A 215 -10.58 -2.39 -9.73
C VAL A 215 -10.58 -2.18 -11.24
N ALA A 216 -11.40 -2.91 -12.00
CA ALA A 216 -11.51 -2.74 -13.44
C ALA A 216 -12.06 -1.35 -13.82
N GLU A 217 -13.06 -0.85 -13.07
CA GLU A 217 -13.67 0.46 -13.29
C GLU A 217 -12.68 1.61 -13.08
N VAL A 218 -11.98 1.64 -11.93
CA VAL A 218 -10.97 2.68 -11.65
C VAL A 218 -9.80 2.61 -12.63
N ALA A 219 -9.38 1.41 -13.03
CA ALA A 219 -8.31 1.21 -13.99
C ALA A 219 -8.71 1.72 -15.39
N LYS A 220 -9.90 1.35 -15.87
CA LYS A 220 -10.45 1.80 -17.15
C LYS A 220 -10.65 3.32 -17.18
N GLY A 221 -11.11 3.90 -16.07
CA GLY A 221 -11.30 5.34 -15.93
C GLY A 221 -10.02 6.12 -15.64
N ARG A 222 -8.89 5.44 -15.43
CA ARG A 222 -7.62 6.03 -14.96
C ARG A 222 -7.83 6.92 -13.72
N VAL A 223 -8.70 6.47 -12.81
CA VAL A 223 -9.06 7.22 -11.61
C VAL A 223 -7.86 7.21 -10.66
N ASP A 224 -7.27 8.39 -10.46
CA ASP A 224 -6.19 8.60 -9.49
C ASP A 224 -6.66 9.60 -8.43
N THR A 225 -6.72 9.13 -7.18
CA THR A 225 -7.22 9.91 -6.03
C THR A 225 -6.12 10.69 -5.31
N PHE A 226 -4.87 10.53 -5.74
CA PHE A 226 -3.70 11.18 -5.18
C PHE A 226 -3.19 12.30 -6.09
N ALA A 227 -3.37 12.18 -7.41
CA ALA A 227 -3.02 13.19 -8.40
C ALA A 227 -3.54 14.58 -8.00
N GLY A 228 -2.63 15.56 -7.96
CA GLY A 228 -2.94 16.94 -7.54
C GLY A 228 -3.12 17.13 -6.04
N ARG A 229 -2.90 16.08 -5.22
CA ARG A 229 -3.05 16.08 -3.76
C ARG A 229 -1.74 15.88 -2.99
N TYR A 230 -0.61 15.68 -3.68
CA TYR A 230 0.73 15.52 -3.11
C TYR A 230 1.72 16.60 -3.58
#